data_AF-A0A090WM22-F1
#
_entry.id   AF-A0A090WM22-F1
#
_cell.length_a   1.000
_cell.length_b   1.000
_cell.length_c   1.000
_cell.angle_alpha   90.00
_cell.angle_beta   90.00
_cell.angle_gamma   90.00
#
_symmetry.space_group_name_H-M   'P 1'
#
loop_
_entity.id
_entity.type
_entity.pdbx_description
1 polymer ?
#
loop_
_entity_poly.entity_id
_entity_poly.type
_entity_poly.pdbx_seq_one_letter_code
_entity_poly.pdbx_strand_id
1 'polypeptide(L)'
;MDKLIDSLIDSVVEYKKLQFSGSETDFDSLLFEKKILKSENNKISISDYHLISSKFLNKYKEKFDFKIVEEFQVNVDFIIKIKEDFLTNGYVHDYHIVEKEIWRLITKESNSKFNCSFNDYLKSVNLDNKPEGLFGFIDAYSSLLPELDLTDVIIFDNALILTEITKSDAHYNIPLGNVLNGIKNKCKSDYDLGLELLKKSFSVNEEKENIISAIVSGLYENKKIEFYDSILKDLIQKEDKLNAIFFGLSNVSELEITECDLYIDIIKEYNKNDSVIISILSLVFSVLKSNNTKFHIFCFKELEFAIENEKTAYYILNNLDLLNNYNQEKTKIVVKLINQDYFQLNI
;
A
#
# COMPACT_ATOMS: atom_id res chain seq x y z
N MET A 1 -11.44 2.55 33.55
CA MET A 1 -11.47 2.20 32.12
C MET A 1 -10.77 0.87 31.89
N ASP A 2 -9.50 0.72 32.25
CA ASP A 2 -8.73 -0.52 32.03
C ASP A 2 -9.42 -1.79 32.55
N LYS A 3 -9.93 -1.79 33.78
CA LYS A 3 -10.67 -2.94 34.34
C LYS A 3 -11.91 -3.33 33.52
N LEU A 4 -12.59 -2.35 32.93
CA LEU A 4 -13.78 -2.60 32.10
C LEU A 4 -13.37 -3.23 30.77
N ILE A 5 -12.28 -2.74 30.17
CA ILE A 5 -11.72 -3.31 28.96
C ILE A 5 -11.22 -4.73 29.24
N ASP A 6 -10.50 -4.96 30.34
CA ASP A 6 -10.00 -6.29 30.72
C ASP A 6 -11.17 -7.28 30.87
N SER A 7 -12.27 -6.88 31.52
CA SER A 7 -13.48 -7.70 31.64
C SER A 7 -14.17 -7.97 30.30
N LEU A 8 -14.17 -7.00 29.37
CA LEU A 8 -14.66 -7.19 28.01
C LEU A 8 -13.79 -8.21 27.27
N ILE A 9 -12.47 -8.11 27.36
CA ILE A 9 -11.55 -9.05 26.70
C ILE A 9 -11.70 -10.46 27.29
N ASP A 10 -11.86 -10.58 28.61
CA ASP A 10 -12.13 -11.88 29.24
C ASP A 10 -13.37 -12.54 28.63
N SER A 11 -14.45 -11.77 28.44
CA SER A 11 -15.66 -12.25 27.77
C SER A 11 -15.41 -12.62 26.30
N VAL A 12 -14.67 -11.79 25.55
CA VAL A 12 -14.32 -12.05 24.14
C VAL A 12 -13.55 -13.37 24.01
N VAL A 13 -12.54 -13.59 24.85
CA VAL A 13 -11.67 -14.78 24.82
C VAL A 13 -12.41 -16.03 25.31
N GLU A 14 -13.21 -15.92 26.37
CA GLU A 14 -14.00 -17.02 26.92
C GLU A 14 -15.06 -17.50 25.92
N TYR A 15 -15.85 -16.58 25.39
CA TYR A 15 -16.94 -16.92 24.47
C TYR A 15 -16.51 -17.04 23.02
N LYS A 16 -15.25 -16.70 22.70
CA LYS A 16 -14.67 -16.75 21.34
C LYS A 16 -15.53 -16.00 20.31
N LYS A 17 -15.96 -14.77 20.65
CA LYS A 17 -16.83 -13.93 19.80
C LYS A 17 -16.52 -12.45 19.93
N LEU A 18 -16.73 -11.71 18.85
CA LEU A 18 -16.53 -10.25 18.76
C LEU A 18 -17.85 -9.48 18.62
N GLN A 19 -18.96 -10.20 18.48
CA GLN A 19 -20.31 -9.66 18.47
C GLN A 19 -21.16 -10.41 19.49
N PHE A 20 -21.99 -9.67 20.21
CA PHE A 20 -22.84 -10.15 21.29
C PHE A 20 -24.29 -9.76 20.99
N SER A 21 -25.26 -10.56 21.41
CA SER A 21 -26.65 -10.09 21.40
C SER A 21 -26.88 -9.07 22.52
N GLY A 22 -27.80 -8.12 22.31
CA GLY A 22 -28.11 -7.09 23.31
C GLY A 22 -28.61 -7.64 24.66
N SER A 23 -29.04 -8.90 24.69
CA SER A 23 -29.50 -9.62 25.88
C SER A 23 -28.45 -10.54 26.51
N GLU A 24 -27.30 -10.74 25.87
CA GLU A 24 -26.29 -11.72 26.31
C GLU A 24 -25.35 -11.19 27.41
N THR A 25 -25.23 -9.87 27.56
CA THR A 25 -24.16 -9.27 28.39
C THR A 25 -24.57 -7.91 28.95
N ASP A 26 -24.36 -7.71 30.25
CA ASP A 26 -24.46 -6.41 30.92
C ASP A 26 -23.13 -5.64 30.82
N PHE A 27 -22.77 -5.21 29.60
CA PHE A 27 -21.59 -4.37 29.43
C PHE A 27 -21.82 -2.97 30.04
N ASP A 28 -20.80 -2.45 30.70
CA ASP A 28 -20.83 -1.13 31.33
C ASP A 28 -21.09 -0.02 30.29
N SER A 29 -22.01 0.90 30.61
CA SER A 29 -22.43 1.99 29.70
C SER A 29 -21.26 2.87 29.25
N LEU A 30 -20.21 2.99 30.06
CA LEU A 30 -18.99 3.74 29.74
C LEU A 30 -18.29 3.20 28.47
N LEU A 31 -18.39 1.91 28.16
CA LEU A 31 -17.81 1.32 26.95
C LEU A 31 -18.49 1.84 25.67
N PHE A 32 -19.79 2.13 25.75
CA PHE A 32 -20.56 2.74 24.65
C PHE A 32 -20.33 4.24 24.56
N GLU A 33 -20.34 4.94 25.71
CA GLU A 33 -20.05 6.39 25.76
C GLU A 33 -18.67 6.73 25.18
N LYS A 34 -17.69 5.86 25.38
CA LYS A 34 -16.34 6.00 24.83
C LYS A 34 -16.16 5.44 23.41
N LYS A 35 -17.24 4.97 22.77
CA LYS A 35 -17.22 4.38 21.42
C LYS A 35 -16.28 3.19 21.29
N ILE A 36 -16.08 2.44 22.36
CA ILE A 36 -15.35 1.15 22.33
C ILE A 36 -16.29 0.06 21.82
N LEU A 37 -17.56 0.10 22.26
CA LEU A 37 -18.65 -0.72 21.78
C LEU A 37 -19.70 0.13 21.06
N LYS A 38 -20.43 -0.48 20.13
CA LYS A 38 -21.65 0.09 19.55
C LYS A 38 -22.79 -0.91 19.61
N SER A 39 -24.01 -0.42 19.78
CA SER A 39 -25.24 -1.21 19.78
C SER A 39 -26.11 -0.80 18.57
N GLU A 40 -26.35 -1.74 17.67
CA GLU A 40 -27.17 -1.55 16.46
C GLU A 40 -28.00 -2.82 16.23
N ASN A 41 -29.31 -2.67 15.97
CA ASN A 41 -30.21 -3.80 15.65
C ASN A 41 -30.15 -4.98 16.65
N ASN A 42 -30.12 -4.67 17.96
CA ASN A 42 -29.99 -5.65 19.05
C ASN A 42 -28.69 -6.48 19.02
N LYS A 43 -27.65 -5.97 18.36
CA LYS A 43 -26.28 -6.52 18.38
C LYS A 43 -25.32 -5.51 18.95
N ILE A 44 -24.42 -5.98 19.80
CA ILE A 44 -23.30 -5.23 20.34
C ILE A 44 -22.04 -5.67 19.59
N SER A 45 -21.30 -4.72 19.05
CA SER A 45 -20.05 -4.98 18.31
C SER A 45 -18.94 -4.04 18.76
N ILE A 46 -17.70 -4.47 18.53
CA ILE A 46 -16.52 -3.65 18.82
C ILE A 46 -16.39 -2.56 17.75
N SER A 47 -16.17 -1.34 18.21
CA SER A 47 -15.93 -0.16 17.38
C SER A 47 -14.45 0.24 17.34
N ASP A 48 -13.73 0.05 18.45
CA ASP A 48 -12.30 0.39 18.56
C ASP A 48 -11.44 -0.88 18.68
N TYR A 49 -11.14 -1.46 17.52
CA TYR A 49 -10.29 -2.65 17.41
C TYR A 49 -8.83 -2.37 17.80
N HIS A 50 -8.35 -1.15 17.64
CA HIS A 50 -6.97 -0.80 17.99
C HIS A 50 -6.77 -0.90 19.50
N LEU A 51 -7.69 -0.31 20.28
CA LEU A 51 -7.63 -0.33 21.74
C LEU A 51 -7.73 -1.74 22.32
N ILE A 52 -8.65 -2.56 21.80
CA ILE A 52 -8.90 -3.90 22.35
C ILE A 52 -7.80 -4.92 21.98
N SER A 53 -7.14 -4.77 20.83
CA SER A 53 -6.20 -5.77 20.30
C SER A 53 -4.95 -5.93 21.17
N SER A 54 -4.48 -4.86 21.81
CA SER A 54 -3.34 -4.93 22.75
C SER A 54 -3.67 -5.80 23.97
N LYS A 55 -4.85 -5.59 24.56
CA LYS A 55 -5.33 -6.36 25.72
C LYS A 55 -5.66 -7.81 25.34
N PHE A 56 -6.26 -8.02 24.16
CA PHE A 56 -6.50 -9.34 23.59
C PHE A 56 -5.19 -10.13 23.43
N LEU A 57 -4.18 -9.51 22.80
CA LEU A 57 -2.86 -10.14 22.62
C LEU A 57 -2.22 -10.50 23.97
N ASN A 58 -2.29 -9.61 24.97
CA ASN A 58 -1.73 -9.89 26.29
C ASN A 58 -2.40 -11.07 26.98
N LYS A 59 -3.73 -11.20 26.89
CA LYS A 59 -4.47 -12.36 27.43
C LYS A 59 -4.02 -13.66 26.78
N TYR A 60 -3.74 -13.66 25.48
CA TYR A 60 -3.19 -14.83 24.79
C TYR A 60 -1.74 -15.13 25.15
N LYS A 61 -0.91 -14.09 25.35
CA LYS A 61 0.45 -14.25 25.87
C LYS A 61 0.43 -14.93 27.24
N GLU A 62 -0.46 -14.49 28.14
CA GLU A 62 -0.66 -15.11 29.46
C GLU A 62 -1.18 -16.55 29.34
N LYS A 63 -2.25 -16.77 28.55
CA LYS A 63 -2.89 -18.09 28.37
C LYS A 63 -1.92 -19.15 27.85
N PHE A 64 -0.99 -18.78 26.96
CA PHE A 64 -0.05 -19.70 26.35
C PHE A 64 1.36 -19.63 26.93
N ASP A 65 1.58 -18.87 28.02
CA ASP A 65 2.90 -18.57 28.59
C ASP A 65 3.93 -18.16 27.52
N PHE A 66 3.49 -17.27 26.62
CA PHE A 66 4.26 -16.84 25.46
C PHE A 66 4.88 -15.46 25.67
N LYS A 67 6.12 -15.31 25.20
CA LYS A 67 6.81 -14.03 25.08
C LYS A 67 7.31 -13.90 23.66
N ILE A 68 7.21 -12.69 23.11
CA ILE A 68 7.81 -12.40 21.81
C ILE A 68 9.32 -12.60 21.91
N VAL A 69 9.89 -13.30 20.93
CA VAL A 69 11.30 -13.66 20.86
C VAL A 69 11.94 -13.07 19.60
N GLU A 70 13.27 -13.19 19.49
CA GLU A 70 14.05 -12.69 18.36
C GLU A 70 13.73 -13.43 17.05
N GLU A 71 13.54 -14.76 17.10
CA GLU A 71 13.18 -15.56 15.93
C GLU A 71 11.75 -15.27 15.49
N PHE A 72 11.59 -14.50 14.41
CA PHE A 72 10.28 -14.03 14.00
C PHE A 72 9.30 -15.15 13.64
N GLN A 73 9.78 -16.29 13.12
CA GLN A 73 8.94 -17.44 12.81
C GLN A 73 8.20 -17.96 14.05
N VAL A 74 8.85 -17.98 15.22
CA VAL A 74 8.21 -18.40 16.48
C VAL A 74 7.07 -17.44 16.86
N ASN A 75 7.21 -16.15 16.57
CA ASN A 75 6.15 -15.17 16.77
C ASN A 75 5.01 -15.32 15.75
N VAL A 76 5.32 -15.71 14.51
CA VAL A 76 4.32 -16.05 13.48
C VAL A 76 3.49 -17.26 13.91
N ASP A 77 4.16 -18.33 14.36
CA ASP A 77 3.49 -19.54 14.83
C ASP A 77 2.56 -19.26 16.02
N PHE A 78 2.94 -18.31 16.88
CA PHE A 78 2.09 -17.85 17.97
C PHE A 78 0.81 -17.16 17.48
N ILE A 79 0.88 -16.32 16.42
CA ILE A 79 -0.32 -15.69 15.83
C ILE A 79 -1.26 -16.75 15.27
N ILE A 80 -0.72 -17.75 14.56
CA ILE A 80 -1.50 -18.86 14.01
C ILE A 80 -2.19 -19.62 15.14
N LYS A 81 -1.49 -19.89 16.24
CA LYS A 81 -2.06 -20.55 17.42
C LYS A 81 -3.19 -19.74 18.08
N ILE A 82 -3.10 -18.40 18.12
CA ILE A 82 -4.19 -17.54 18.58
C ILE A 82 -5.43 -17.74 17.70
N LYS A 83 -5.24 -17.75 16.37
CA LYS A 83 -6.32 -17.93 15.41
C LYS A 83 -6.99 -19.30 15.55
N GLU A 84 -6.20 -20.36 15.63
CA GLU A 84 -6.71 -21.74 15.80
C GLU A 84 -7.55 -21.86 17.08
N ASP A 85 -7.07 -21.31 18.21
CA ASP A 85 -7.85 -21.31 19.44
C ASP A 85 -9.11 -20.45 19.30
N PHE A 86 -9.00 -19.21 18.83
CA PHE A 86 -10.15 -18.31 18.79
C PHE A 86 -11.25 -18.78 17.83
N LEU A 87 -10.89 -19.47 16.74
CA LEU A 87 -11.83 -20.00 15.75
C LEU A 87 -12.25 -21.45 16.01
N THR A 88 -11.89 -22.05 17.15
CA THR A 88 -12.24 -23.45 17.47
C THR A 88 -13.76 -23.71 17.45
N ASN A 89 -14.58 -22.69 17.75
CA ASN A 89 -16.05 -22.80 17.75
C ASN A 89 -16.68 -22.49 16.38
N GLY A 90 -15.87 -22.29 15.34
CA GLY A 90 -16.29 -21.91 14.00
C GLY A 90 -15.93 -20.48 13.63
N TYR A 91 -16.56 -19.98 12.56
CA TYR A 91 -16.28 -18.65 12.03
C TYR A 91 -16.71 -17.54 13.00
N VAL A 92 -15.80 -16.60 13.26
CA VAL A 92 -16.07 -15.40 14.07
C VAL A 92 -16.03 -14.17 13.15
N HIS A 93 -17.15 -13.48 13.06
CA HIS A 93 -17.25 -12.24 12.29
C HIS A 93 -16.28 -11.19 12.83
N ASP A 94 -15.68 -10.39 11.94
CA ASP A 94 -14.68 -9.36 12.22
C ASP A 94 -13.33 -9.83 12.81
N TYR A 95 -13.07 -11.13 12.94
CA TYR A 95 -11.78 -11.60 13.46
C TYR A 95 -10.58 -11.09 12.66
N HIS A 96 -10.70 -11.01 11.33
CA HIS A 96 -9.67 -10.48 10.44
C HIS A 96 -9.22 -9.05 10.80
N ILE A 97 -10.07 -8.25 11.44
CA ILE A 97 -9.72 -6.89 11.90
C ILE A 97 -8.80 -6.97 13.13
N VAL A 98 -9.12 -7.85 14.08
CA VAL A 98 -8.26 -8.14 15.26
C VAL A 98 -6.94 -8.77 14.82
N GLU A 99 -6.99 -9.75 13.92
CA GLU A 99 -5.81 -10.43 13.37
C GLU A 99 -4.84 -9.41 12.74
N LYS A 100 -5.35 -8.46 11.95
CA LYS A 100 -4.54 -7.36 11.38
C LYS A 100 -3.82 -6.54 12.44
N GLU A 101 -4.50 -6.17 13.53
CA GLU A 101 -3.87 -5.40 14.62
C GLU A 101 -2.87 -6.26 15.41
N ILE A 102 -3.11 -7.56 15.59
CA ILE A 102 -2.15 -8.49 16.20
C ILE A 102 -0.85 -8.55 15.39
N TRP A 103 -0.96 -8.69 14.06
CA TRP A 103 0.19 -8.67 13.16
C TRP A 103 1.00 -7.38 13.29
N ARG A 104 0.33 -6.22 13.40
CA ARG A 104 0.99 -4.93 13.61
C ARG A 104 1.72 -4.88 14.96
N LEU A 105 1.04 -5.28 16.04
CA LEU A 105 1.63 -5.26 17.39
C LEU A 105 2.86 -6.16 17.49
N ILE A 106 2.79 -7.39 16.96
CA ILE A 106 3.92 -8.34 17.00
C ILE A 106 5.06 -7.89 16.11
N THR A 107 4.79 -7.42 14.89
CA THR A 107 5.83 -6.87 13.99
C THR A 107 6.55 -5.70 14.65
N LYS A 108 5.81 -4.73 15.21
CA LYS A 108 6.38 -3.57 15.89
C LYS A 108 7.18 -3.95 17.14
N GLU A 109 6.67 -4.84 17.97
CA GLU A 109 7.38 -5.29 19.18
C GLU A 109 8.63 -6.10 18.84
N SER A 110 8.60 -6.92 17.78
CA SER A 110 9.76 -7.69 17.30
C SER A 110 10.89 -6.78 16.83
N ASN A 111 10.57 -5.73 16.04
CA ASN A 111 11.58 -4.77 15.61
C ASN A 111 12.11 -3.92 16.78
N SER A 112 11.22 -3.30 17.57
CA SER A 112 11.63 -2.38 18.64
C SER A 112 12.38 -3.03 19.81
N LYS A 113 12.12 -4.31 20.13
CA LYS A 113 12.79 -5.00 21.24
C LYS A 113 14.00 -5.84 20.82
N PHE A 114 13.96 -6.40 19.62
CA PHE A 114 14.96 -7.38 19.17
C PHE A 114 15.69 -6.94 17.89
N ASN A 115 15.48 -5.71 17.42
CA ASN A 115 16.03 -5.21 16.15
C ASN A 115 15.75 -6.17 14.97
N CYS A 116 14.59 -6.84 15.01
CA CYS A 116 14.23 -7.82 13.99
C CYS A 116 14.19 -7.14 12.61
N SER A 117 14.97 -7.67 11.68
CA SER A 117 15.05 -7.20 10.29
C SER A 117 13.99 -7.84 9.39
N PHE A 118 13.37 -8.93 9.84
CA PHE A 118 12.44 -9.80 9.10
C PHE A 118 13.02 -10.49 7.86
N ASN A 119 14.30 -10.26 7.54
CA ASN A 119 14.93 -10.73 6.32
C ASN A 119 15.03 -12.26 6.28
N ASP A 120 15.39 -12.90 7.38
CA ASP A 120 15.49 -14.36 7.49
C ASP A 120 14.11 -15.02 7.33
N TYR A 121 13.07 -14.44 7.93
CA TYR A 121 11.69 -14.89 7.74
C TYR A 121 11.29 -14.79 6.26
N LEU A 122 11.50 -13.63 5.63
CA LEU A 122 11.21 -13.42 4.21
C LEU A 122 11.95 -14.38 3.29
N LYS A 123 13.23 -14.67 3.56
CA LYS A 123 14.05 -15.63 2.80
C LYS A 123 13.58 -17.08 2.99
N SER A 124 12.93 -17.39 4.10
CA SER A 124 12.41 -18.74 4.37
C SER A 124 11.10 -19.05 3.63
N VAL A 125 10.43 -18.04 3.07
CA VAL A 125 9.15 -18.21 2.37
C VAL A 125 9.30 -19.06 1.12
N ASN A 126 8.60 -20.19 1.07
CA ASN A 126 8.45 -20.99 -0.13
C ASN A 126 7.36 -20.38 -1.04
N LEU A 127 7.73 -19.97 -2.26
CA LEU A 127 6.82 -19.36 -3.22
C LEU A 127 5.73 -20.33 -3.74
N ASP A 128 6.05 -21.63 -3.82
CA ASP A 128 5.12 -22.68 -4.25
C ASP A 128 4.13 -23.06 -3.14
N ASN A 129 4.48 -22.78 -1.89
CA ASN A 129 3.67 -23.07 -0.71
C ASN A 129 3.77 -21.94 0.31
N LYS A 130 3.10 -20.82 0.01
CA LYS A 130 3.14 -19.62 0.84
C LYS A 130 2.57 -19.91 2.24
N PRO A 131 3.28 -19.55 3.33
CA PRO A 131 2.82 -19.82 4.68
C PRO A 131 1.54 -19.06 5.01
N GLU A 132 0.71 -19.66 5.88
CA GLU A 132 -0.45 -18.97 6.44
C GLU A 132 -0.01 -17.70 7.17
N GLY A 133 -0.74 -16.60 6.96
CA GLY A 133 -0.43 -15.33 7.61
C GLY A 133 0.62 -14.47 6.90
N LEU A 134 1.26 -14.95 5.83
CA LEU A 134 2.21 -14.14 5.03
C LEU A 134 1.60 -12.80 4.60
N PHE A 135 0.34 -12.79 4.14
CA PHE A 135 -0.34 -11.56 3.76
C PHE A 135 -0.58 -10.61 4.95
N GLY A 136 -0.89 -11.15 6.13
CA GLY A 136 -1.02 -10.36 7.36
C GLY A 136 0.29 -9.71 7.75
N PHE A 137 1.41 -10.44 7.62
CA PHE A 137 2.74 -9.88 7.79
C PHE A 137 3.05 -8.78 6.78
N ILE A 138 2.82 -9.00 5.48
CA ILE A 138 3.14 -8.02 4.43
C ILE A 138 2.38 -6.71 4.68
N ASP A 139 1.09 -6.79 5.03
CA ASP A 139 0.27 -5.62 5.34
C ASP A 139 0.77 -4.88 6.60
N ALA A 140 1.10 -5.62 7.66
CA ALA A 140 1.65 -5.05 8.88
C ALA A 140 3.03 -4.39 8.67
N TYR A 141 3.97 -5.10 8.04
CA TYR A 141 5.30 -4.58 7.71
C TYR A 141 5.21 -3.32 6.87
N SER A 142 4.40 -3.34 5.80
CA SER A 142 4.29 -2.21 4.89
C SER A 142 3.66 -0.98 5.54
N SER A 143 2.61 -1.17 6.35
CA SER A 143 1.97 -0.07 7.08
C SER A 143 2.84 0.50 8.18
N LEU A 144 3.68 -0.33 8.82
CA LEU A 144 4.57 0.09 9.89
C LEU A 144 5.93 0.57 9.41
N LEU A 145 6.31 0.37 8.13
CA LEU A 145 7.66 0.68 7.64
C LEU A 145 8.19 2.08 8.02
N PRO A 146 7.38 3.16 8.02
CA PRO A 146 7.81 4.48 8.50
C PRO A 146 8.24 4.52 9.98
N GLU A 147 7.68 3.63 10.81
CA GLU A 147 7.91 3.51 12.26
C GLU A 147 8.98 2.48 12.63
N LEU A 148 9.38 1.60 11.70
CA LEU A 148 10.38 0.56 11.96
C LEU A 148 11.79 1.15 11.94
N ASP A 149 12.61 0.74 12.90
CA ASP A 149 14.02 1.08 12.96
C ASP A 149 14.79 0.06 12.10
N LEU A 150 14.85 0.35 10.80
CA LEU A 150 15.52 -0.46 9.78
C LEU A 150 16.43 0.43 8.94
N THR A 151 17.60 -0.10 8.57
CA THR A 151 18.53 0.59 7.67
C THR A 151 18.02 0.56 6.23
N ASP A 152 18.50 1.47 5.40
CA ASP A 152 18.30 1.47 3.94
C ASP A 152 18.66 0.11 3.33
N VAL A 153 19.74 -0.52 3.84
CA VAL A 153 20.20 -1.82 3.36
C VAL A 153 19.12 -2.88 3.56
N ILE A 154 18.61 -3.00 4.79
CA ILE A 154 17.60 -4.00 5.16
C ILE A 154 16.28 -3.72 4.44
N ILE A 155 15.84 -2.46 4.40
CA ILE A 155 14.59 -2.07 3.75
C ILE A 155 14.63 -2.46 2.28
N PHE A 156 15.73 -2.15 1.60
CA PHE A 156 15.89 -2.46 0.19
C PHE A 156 15.93 -3.97 -0.06
N ASP A 157 16.69 -4.73 0.73
CA ASP A 157 16.77 -6.19 0.57
C ASP A 157 15.41 -6.86 0.81
N ASN A 158 14.66 -6.40 1.82
CA ASN A 158 13.29 -6.85 2.06
C ASN A 158 12.35 -6.46 0.92
N ALA A 159 12.48 -5.26 0.36
CA ALA A 159 11.68 -4.80 -0.77
C ALA A 159 11.84 -5.73 -1.98
N LEU A 160 13.07 -6.16 -2.30
CA LEU A 160 13.31 -7.09 -3.41
C LEU A 160 12.59 -8.42 -3.23
N ILE A 161 12.69 -9.00 -2.03
CA ILE A 161 12.03 -10.28 -1.72
C ILE A 161 10.51 -10.10 -1.78
N LEU A 162 9.99 -9.03 -1.17
CA LEU A 162 8.56 -8.74 -1.12
C LEU A 162 7.97 -8.48 -2.51
N THR A 163 8.68 -7.76 -3.39
CA THR A 163 8.21 -7.54 -4.76
C THR A 163 8.11 -8.83 -5.55
N GLU A 164 9.04 -9.77 -5.37
CA GLU A 164 8.99 -11.07 -6.04
C GLU A 164 7.89 -11.97 -5.44
N ILE A 165 7.72 -11.99 -4.12
CA ILE A 165 6.62 -12.72 -3.45
C ILE A 165 5.24 -12.24 -3.92
N THR A 166 5.11 -10.94 -4.22
CA THR A 166 3.85 -10.27 -4.57
C THR A 166 3.66 -10.02 -6.07
N LYS A 167 4.58 -10.52 -6.91
CA LYS A 167 4.46 -10.55 -8.37
C LYS A 167 3.47 -11.65 -8.75
N SER A 168 2.22 -11.31 -9.00
CA SER A 168 1.20 -12.24 -9.51
C SER A 168 0.48 -11.62 -10.69
N ASP A 169 0.17 -12.43 -11.71
CA ASP A 169 -0.48 -12.02 -12.96
C ASP A 169 -1.98 -11.67 -12.80
N ALA A 170 -2.52 -11.66 -11.57
CA ALA A 170 -3.91 -11.35 -11.30
C ALA A 170 -4.11 -9.87 -10.93
N HIS A 171 -5.06 -9.20 -11.60
CA HIS A 171 -5.44 -7.78 -11.41
C HIS A 171 -5.93 -7.39 -10.00
N TYR A 172 -6.04 -8.32 -9.05
CA TYR A 172 -6.52 -8.08 -7.67
C TYR A 172 -5.41 -8.16 -6.61
N ASN A 173 -4.13 -7.98 -6.97
CA ASN A 173 -3.02 -8.13 -6.03
C ASN A 173 -2.75 -6.87 -5.19
N ILE A 174 -3.61 -6.64 -4.19
CA ILE A 174 -3.44 -5.67 -3.09
C ILE A 174 -2.03 -5.73 -2.41
N PRO A 175 -1.34 -6.90 -2.29
CA PRO A 175 -0.07 -7.00 -1.59
C PRO A 175 1.09 -6.17 -2.15
N LEU A 176 1.28 -6.11 -3.48
CA LEU A 176 2.38 -5.34 -4.07
C LEU A 176 2.17 -3.83 -3.85
N GLY A 177 0.94 -3.37 -4.05
CA GLY A 177 0.57 -1.96 -3.80
C GLY A 177 0.84 -1.54 -2.35
N ASN A 178 0.57 -2.41 -1.38
CA ASN A 178 0.87 -2.15 0.02
C ASN A 178 2.38 -2.01 0.26
N VAL A 179 3.21 -2.91 -0.29
CA VAL A 179 4.68 -2.85 -0.18
C VAL A 179 5.21 -1.54 -0.74
N LEU A 180 4.80 -1.18 -1.96
CA LEU A 180 5.23 0.06 -2.61
C LEU A 180 4.77 1.31 -1.83
N ASN A 181 3.55 1.30 -1.30
CA ASN A 181 3.06 2.38 -0.44
C ASN A 181 3.84 2.48 0.88
N GLY A 182 4.26 1.36 1.47
CA GLY A 182 5.14 1.35 2.64
C GLY A 182 6.47 2.04 2.35
N ILE A 183 7.11 1.70 1.23
CA ILE A 183 8.37 2.32 0.77
C ILE A 183 8.18 3.81 0.53
N LYS A 184 7.11 4.19 -0.19
CA LYS A 184 6.73 5.59 -0.43
C LYS A 184 6.59 6.35 0.90
N ASN A 185 5.83 5.81 1.85
CA ASN A 185 5.60 6.45 3.14
C ASN A 185 6.88 6.57 3.99
N LYS A 186 7.79 5.60 3.91
CA LYS A 186 9.10 5.71 4.57
C LYS A 186 9.93 6.84 3.96
N CYS A 187 10.04 6.91 2.63
CA CYS A 187 10.77 8.00 1.97
C CYS A 187 10.12 9.38 2.18
N LYS A 188 8.79 9.40 2.33
CA LYS A 188 8.02 10.61 2.66
C LYS A 188 8.29 11.09 4.09
N SER A 189 8.50 10.19 5.04
CA SER A 189 8.73 10.53 6.45
C SER A 189 10.21 10.77 6.77
N ASP A 190 11.12 10.17 6.01
CA ASP A 190 12.56 10.18 6.24
C ASP A 190 13.31 10.41 4.92
N TYR A 191 13.59 11.68 4.64
CA TYR A 191 14.15 12.12 3.35
C TYR A 191 15.57 11.59 3.13
N ASP A 192 16.43 11.67 4.14
CA ASP A 192 17.83 11.27 4.02
C ASP A 192 17.94 9.75 3.77
N LEU A 193 17.18 8.95 4.52
CA LEU A 193 17.10 7.51 4.26
C LEU A 193 16.50 7.21 2.88
N GLY A 194 15.49 7.96 2.45
CA GLY A 194 14.94 7.84 1.10
C GLY A 194 15.97 8.12 0.00
N LEU A 195 16.89 9.08 0.21
CA LEU A 195 17.99 9.34 -0.73
C LEU A 195 18.99 8.18 -0.78
N GLU A 196 19.32 7.58 0.36
CA GLU A 196 20.17 6.38 0.38
C GLU A 196 19.50 5.20 -0.32
N LEU A 197 18.19 4.99 -0.13
CA LEU A 197 17.41 4.00 -0.88
C LEU A 197 17.43 4.29 -2.39
N LEU A 198 17.30 5.55 -2.80
CA LEU A 198 17.36 5.94 -4.20
C LEU A 198 18.73 5.61 -4.78
N LYS A 199 19.82 6.04 -4.14
CA LYS A 199 21.20 5.72 -4.57
C LYS A 199 21.42 4.21 -4.68
N LYS A 200 20.99 3.46 -3.67
CA LYS A 200 21.09 1.98 -3.68
C LYS A 200 20.31 1.41 -4.86
N SER A 201 19.08 1.87 -5.12
CA SER A 201 18.25 1.35 -6.21
C SER A 201 18.83 1.54 -7.61
N PHE A 202 19.62 2.59 -7.84
CA PHE A 202 20.33 2.83 -9.09
C PHE A 202 21.65 2.04 -9.20
N SER A 203 22.21 1.58 -8.08
CA SER A 203 23.48 0.85 -8.05
C SER A 203 23.38 -0.64 -8.42
N VAL A 204 22.17 -1.18 -8.52
CA VAL A 204 21.89 -2.60 -8.74
C VAL A 204 21.30 -2.83 -10.12
N ASN A 205 21.76 -3.89 -10.79
CA ASN A 205 21.42 -4.17 -12.19
C ASN A 205 20.02 -4.78 -12.41
N GLU A 206 19.30 -5.16 -11.36
CA GLU A 206 17.98 -5.80 -11.51
C GLU A 206 16.90 -4.77 -11.89
N GLU A 207 15.85 -5.23 -12.58
CA GLU A 207 14.72 -4.39 -12.98
C GLU A 207 13.86 -4.02 -11.76
N LYS A 208 13.97 -2.78 -11.31
CA LYS A 208 13.40 -2.29 -10.04
C LYS A 208 12.50 -1.07 -10.23
N GLU A 209 11.89 -0.92 -11.39
CA GLU A 209 11.15 0.29 -11.75
C GLU A 209 10.07 0.64 -10.71
N ASN A 210 9.31 -0.35 -10.25
CA ASN A 210 8.28 -0.15 -9.23
C ASN A 210 8.83 0.38 -7.89
N ILE A 211 9.98 -0.13 -7.44
CA ILE A 211 10.64 0.31 -6.20
C ILE A 211 11.15 1.74 -6.37
N ILE A 212 11.82 2.03 -7.48
CA ILE A 212 12.32 3.37 -7.81
C ILE A 212 11.15 4.36 -7.87
N SER A 213 10.05 4.01 -8.52
CA SER A 213 8.84 4.84 -8.57
C SER A 213 8.29 5.14 -7.18
N ALA A 214 8.21 4.15 -6.30
CA ALA A 214 7.75 4.36 -4.92
C ALA A 214 8.67 5.32 -4.14
N ILE A 215 9.99 5.15 -4.27
CA ILE A 215 11.00 6.02 -3.64
C ILE A 215 10.88 7.46 -4.18
N VAL A 216 10.85 7.63 -5.51
CA VAL A 216 10.72 8.94 -6.17
C VAL A 216 9.44 9.64 -5.72
N SER A 217 8.31 8.93 -5.68
CA SER A 217 7.04 9.47 -5.21
C SER A 217 7.11 9.96 -3.77
N GLY A 218 7.71 9.17 -2.86
CA GLY A 218 7.85 9.53 -1.45
C GLY A 218 8.78 10.72 -1.22
N LEU A 219 9.94 10.74 -1.89
CA LEU A 219 10.89 11.85 -1.82
C LEU A 219 10.31 13.15 -2.39
N TYR A 220 9.57 13.05 -3.50
CA TYR A 220 8.88 14.21 -4.08
C TYR A 220 7.77 14.71 -3.15
N GLU A 221 7.01 13.83 -2.49
CA GLU A 221 6.03 14.27 -1.49
C GLU A 221 6.66 14.91 -0.24
N ASN A 222 7.92 14.61 0.08
CA ASN A 222 8.63 15.24 1.19
C ASN A 222 9.15 16.65 0.84
N LYS A 223 9.83 16.81 -0.31
CA LYS A 223 10.56 18.03 -0.69
C LYS A 223 10.04 18.74 -1.93
N LYS A 224 9.08 18.17 -2.63
CA LYS A 224 8.45 18.70 -3.85
C LYS A 224 9.51 19.14 -4.88
N ILE A 225 9.36 20.35 -5.41
CA ILE A 225 10.23 20.92 -6.43
C ILE A 225 11.71 21.00 -6.01
N GLU A 226 12.02 21.10 -4.72
CA GLU A 226 13.42 21.12 -4.25
C GLU A 226 14.12 19.79 -4.58
N PHE A 227 13.43 18.65 -4.44
CA PHE A 227 13.97 17.34 -4.83
C PHE A 227 14.11 17.21 -6.34
N TYR A 228 13.17 17.79 -7.09
CA TYR A 228 13.28 17.81 -8.54
C TYR A 228 14.53 18.55 -9.01
N ASP A 229 14.71 19.78 -8.55
CA ASP A 229 15.80 20.66 -8.98
C ASP A 229 17.17 20.15 -8.54
N SER A 230 17.25 19.56 -7.34
CA SER A 230 18.52 19.09 -6.78
C SER A 230 18.96 17.71 -7.28
N ILE A 231 18.03 16.82 -7.63
CA ILE A 231 18.34 15.41 -7.93
C ILE A 231 17.65 14.93 -9.20
N LEU A 232 16.31 14.96 -9.28
CA LEU A 232 15.61 14.28 -10.38
C LEU A 232 15.94 14.87 -11.74
N LYS A 233 16.11 16.19 -11.84
CA LYS A 233 16.43 16.86 -13.09
C LYS A 233 17.73 16.33 -13.71
N ASP A 234 18.77 16.11 -12.90
CA ASP A 234 20.04 15.53 -13.37
C ASP A 234 19.87 14.07 -13.80
N LEU A 235 19.08 13.28 -13.07
CA LEU A 235 18.78 11.89 -13.44
C LEU A 235 17.99 11.80 -14.76
N ILE A 236 17.00 12.67 -14.95
CA ILE A 236 16.20 12.75 -16.18
C ILE A 236 17.08 13.16 -17.37
N GLN A 237 17.98 14.14 -17.18
CA GLN A 237 18.92 14.57 -18.22
C GLN A 237 19.92 13.49 -18.63
N LYS A 238 20.22 12.54 -17.73
CA LYS A 238 21.05 11.37 -18.02
C LYS A 238 20.27 10.24 -18.72
N GLU A 239 18.97 10.42 -18.94
CA GLU A 239 18.05 9.42 -19.48
C GLU A 239 18.03 8.09 -18.69
N ASP A 240 18.38 8.14 -17.40
CA ASP A 240 18.51 6.96 -16.57
C ASP A 240 17.18 6.62 -15.87
N LYS A 241 16.70 5.40 -16.04
CA LYS A 241 15.45 4.87 -15.45
C LYS A 241 14.23 5.81 -15.61
N LEU A 242 14.10 6.49 -16.75
CA LEU A 242 13.05 7.48 -17.00
C LEU A 242 11.62 6.97 -16.69
N ASN A 243 11.28 5.74 -17.09
CA ASN A 243 9.97 5.16 -16.79
C ASN A 243 9.67 5.14 -15.29
N ALA A 244 10.64 4.68 -14.49
CA ALA A 244 10.48 4.62 -13.06
C ALA A 244 10.32 6.01 -12.42
N ILE A 245 11.07 7.00 -12.90
CA ILE A 245 10.98 8.38 -12.43
C ILE A 245 9.60 8.98 -12.76
N PHE A 246 9.15 8.85 -14.01
CA PHE A 246 7.88 9.40 -14.46
C PHE A 246 6.67 8.72 -13.81
N PHE A 247 6.70 7.40 -13.62
CA PHE A 247 5.70 6.70 -12.80
C PHE A 247 5.75 7.11 -11.33
N GLY A 248 6.94 7.42 -10.78
CA GLY A 248 7.06 7.93 -9.42
C GLY A 248 6.39 9.28 -9.25
N LEU A 249 6.64 10.21 -10.18
CA LEU A 249 6.00 11.52 -10.24
C LEU A 249 4.48 11.41 -10.43
N SER A 250 3.99 10.53 -11.32
CA SER A 250 2.55 10.38 -11.56
C SER A 250 1.76 9.87 -10.34
N ASN A 251 2.43 9.20 -9.40
CA ASN A 251 1.86 8.64 -8.18
C ASN A 251 1.90 9.59 -6.96
N VAL A 252 2.31 10.85 -7.14
CA VAL A 252 2.20 11.90 -6.11
C VAL A 252 0.71 12.17 -5.83
N SER A 253 0.32 12.15 -4.56
CA SER A 253 -1.10 12.13 -4.15
C SER A 253 -1.80 13.48 -4.29
N GLU A 254 -1.08 14.59 -4.15
CA GLU A 254 -1.63 15.95 -4.24
C GLU A 254 -0.77 16.79 -5.18
N LEU A 255 -1.36 17.23 -6.29
CA LEU A 255 -0.72 18.11 -7.26
C LEU A 255 -1.20 19.55 -7.10
N GLU A 256 -0.27 20.48 -6.90
CA GLU A 256 -0.55 21.91 -6.97
C GLU A 256 -0.24 22.43 -8.37
N ILE A 257 -0.43 23.74 -8.58
CA ILE A 257 -0.25 24.37 -9.90
C ILE A 257 1.19 24.20 -10.40
N THR A 258 2.16 24.32 -9.50
CA THR A 258 3.59 24.17 -9.78
C THR A 258 3.95 22.78 -10.31
N GLU A 259 3.40 21.74 -9.70
CA GLU A 259 3.58 20.35 -10.15
C GLU A 259 2.93 20.13 -11.51
N CYS A 260 1.72 20.67 -11.73
CA CYS A 260 1.08 20.58 -13.03
C CYS A 260 1.90 21.29 -14.12
N ASP A 261 2.44 22.47 -13.85
CA ASP A 261 3.32 23.18 -14.79
C ASP A 261 4.56 22.32 -15.14
N LEU A 262 5.22 21.75 -14.12
CA LEU A 262 6.36 20.85 -14.30
C LEU A 262 6.01 19.62 -15.14
N TYR A 263 4.91 18.94 -14.83
CA TYR A 263 4.53 17.69 -15.51
C TYR A 263 4.22 17.96 -16.97
N ILE A 264 3.63 19.11 -17.28
CA ILE A 264 3.34 19.53 -18.66
C ILE A 264 4.63 19.78 -19.44
N ASP A 265 5.65 20.34 -18.81
CA ASP A 265 6.94 20.54 -19.46
C ASP A 265 7.63 19.19 -19.76
N ILE A 266 7.60 18.24 -18.81
CA ILE A 266 8.08 16.87 -19.02
C ILE A 266 7.31 16.18 -20.15
N ILE A 267 5.97 16.27 -20.16
CA ILE A 267 5.13 15.67 -21.21
C ILE A 267 5.52 16.22 -22.58
N LYS A 268 5.66 17.53 -22.75
CA LYS A 268 6.04 18.13 -24.04
C LYS A 268 7.43 17.70 -24.52
N GLU A 269 8.37 17.50 -23.60
CA GLU A 269 9.73 17.08 -23.92
C GLU A 269 9.79 15.62 -24.36
N TYR A 270 9.02 14.73 -23.72
CA TYR A 270 9.15 13.29 -23.89
C TYR A 270 7.96 12.59 -24.58
N ASN A 271 6.89 13.30 -24.98
CA ASN A 271 5.69 12.69 -25.60
C ASN A 271 5.94 12.00 -26.96
N LYS A 272 7.11 12.18 -27.57
CA LYS A 272 7.51 11.50 -28.82
C LYS A 272 8.44 10.31 -28.58
N ASN A 273 8.78 10.00 -27.33
CA ASN A 273 9.67 8.89 -27.01
C ASN A 273 8.86 7.63 -26.67
N ASP A 274 8.79 6.70 -27.64
CA ASP A 274 8.05 5.44 -27.53
C ASP A 274 8.47 4.59 -26.31
N SER A 275 9.72 4.68 -25.87
CA SER A 275 10.23 3.89 -24.74
C SER A 275 9.63 4.31 -23.39
N VAL A 276 9.15 5.55 -23.29
CA VAL A 276 8.58 6.13 -22.06
C VAL A 276 7.12 6.56 -22.20
N ILE A 277 6.48 6.29 -23.35
CA ILE A 277 5.16 6.83 -23.65
C ILE A 277 4.09 6.46 -22.61
N ILE A 278 4.16 5.26 -22.02
CA ILE A 278 3.20 4.83 -20.99
C ILE A 278 3.39 5.61 -19.68
N SER A 279 4.63 5.86 -19.27
CA SER A 279 4.90 6.64 -18.05
C SER A 279 4.58 8.12 -18.25
N ILE A 280 4.76 8.65 -19.47
CA ILE A 280 4.26 9.98 -19.86
C ILE A 280 2.73 10.04 -19.81
N LEU A 281 2.02 9.05 -20.35
CA LEU A 281 0.56 8.99 -20.21
C LEU A 281 0.12 8.89 -18.75
N SER A 282 0.91 8.25 -17.89
CA SER A 282 0.67 8.27 -16.44
C SER A 282 0.68 9.68 -15.86
N LEU A 283 1.64 10.53 -16.26
CA LEU A 283 1.66 11.96 -15.88
C LEU A 283 0.43 12.70 -16.41
N VAL A 284 0.02 12.44 -17.66
CA VAL A 284 -1.22 13.02 -18.25
C VAL A 284 -2.43 12.69 -17.38
N PHE A 285 -2.61 11.43 -16.99
CA PHE A 285 -3.70 11.03 -16.11
C PHE A 285 -3.59 11.62 -14.70
N SER A 286 -2.38 11.79 -14.18
CA SER A 286 -2.15 12.44 -12.89
C SER A 286 -2.64 13.89 -12.91
N VAL A 287 -2.32 14.64 -13.97
CA VAL A 287 -2.83 16.01 -14.17
C VAL A 287 -4.36 16.01 -14.32
N LEU A 288 -4.94 15.11 -15.12
CA LEU A 288 -6.40 15.01 -15.30
C LEU A 288 -7.18 14.63 -14.02
N LYS A 289 -6.55 13.89 -13.11
CA LYS A 289 -7.11 13.54 -11.79
C LYS A 289 -6.99 14.68 -10.79
N SER A 290 -6.11 15.66 -11.04
CA SER A 290 -5.94 16.81 -10.17
C SER A 290 -7.16 17.73 -10.19
N ASN A 291 -7.29 18.57 -9.16
CA ASN A 291 -8.31 19.62 -9.12
C ASN A 291 -7.98 20.81 -10.04
N ASN A 292 -6.79 20.83 -10.67
CA ASN A 292 -6.30 21.93 -11.48
C ASN A 292 -6.61 21.76 -12.96
N THR A 293 -7.70 22.38 -13.41
CA THR A 293 -8.22 22.23 -14.77
C THR A 293 -7.46 22.98 -15.86
N LYS A 294 -6.45 23.81 -15.51
CA LYS A 294 -5.70 24.68 -16.44
C LYS A 294 -5.19 23.93 -17.67
N PHE A 295 -4.75 22.67 -17.48
CA PHE A 295 -4.11 21.87 -18.53
C PHE A 295 -4.94 20.71 -19.04
N HIS A 296 -6.19 20.56 -18.61
CA HIS A 296 -6.98 19.37 -18.97
C HIS A 296 -7.25 19.29 -20.48
N ILE A 297 -7.48 20.44 -21.15
CA ILE A 297 -7.65 20.49 -22.61
C ILE A 297 -6.38 19.98 -23.32
N PHE A 298 -5.20 20.38 -22.84
CA PHE A 298 -3.94 19.89 -23.38
C PHE A 298 -3.82 18.37 -23.17
N CYS A 299 -4.07 17.90 -21.95
CA CYS A 299 -4.01 16.48 -21.61
C CYS A 299 -4.94 15.62 -22.48
N PHE A 300 -6.18 16.05 -22.70
CA PHE A 300 -7.11 15.34 -23.59
C PHE A 300 -6.62 15.29 -25.04
N LYS A 301 -5.96 16.34 -25.54
CA LYS A 301 -5.34 16.29 -26.88
C LYS A 301 -4.20 15.28 -26.94
N GLU A 302 -3.35 15.23 -25.92
CA GLU A 302 -2.28 14.22 -25.85
C GLU A 302 -2.86 12.79 -25.85
N LEU A 303 -3.95 12.55 -25.11
CA LEU A 303 -4.66 11.26 -25.18
C LEU A 303 -5.15 10.97 -26.60
N GLU A 304 -5.78 11.94 -27.27
CA GLU A 304 -6.28 11.78 -28.64
C GLU A 304 -5.21 11.50 -29.69
N PHE A 305 -3.97 11.93 -29.49
CA PHE A 305 -2.85 11.56 -30.36
C PHE A 305 -2.31 10.16 -30.02
N ALA A 306 -2.24 9.84 -28.74
CA ALA A 306 -1.65 8.58 -28.28
C ALA A 306 -2.50 7.34 -28.64
N ILE A 307 -3.79 7.47 -28.93
CA ILE A 307 -4.65 6.33 -29.30
C ILE A 307 -4.27 5.66 -30.62
N GLU A 308 -3.43 6.25 -31.48
CA GLU A 308 -3.05 5.61 -32.74
C GLU A 308 -2.18 4.35 -32.52
N ASN A 309 -1.52 4.24 -31.36
CA ASN A 309 -0.73 3.08 -30.97
C ASN A 309 -1.55 2.13 -30.08
N GLU A 310 -1.53 0.83 -30.39
CA GLU A 310 -2.33 -0.19 -29.68
C GLU A 310 -1.96 -0.30 -28.18
N LYS A 311 -0.66 -0.25 -27.85
CA LYS A 311 -0.19 -0.38 -26.46
C LYS A 311 -0.69 0.77 -25.59
N THR A 312 -0.58 2.00 -26.10
CA THR A 312 -1.07 3.20 -25.42
C THR A 312 -2.59 3.22 -25.34
N ALA A 313 -3.28 2.72 -26.36
CA ALA A 313 -4.73 2.61 -26.38
C ALA A 313 -5.30 1.75 -25.24
N TYR A 314 -4.74 0.54 -25.02
CA TYR A 314 -5.15 -0.29 -23.87
C TYR A 314 -4.88 0.39 -22.54
N TYR A 315 -3.73 1.06 -22.40
CA TYR A 315 -3.41 1.81 -21.18
C TYR A 315 -4.40 2.96 -20.93
N ILE A 316 -4.75 3.71 -21.97
CA ILE A 316 -5.73 4.81 -21.89
C ILE A 316 -7.10 4.26 -21.49
N LEU A 317 -7.57 3.19 -22.14
CA LEU A 317 -8.86 2.59 -21.86
C LEU A 317 -8.98 2.15 -20.38
N ASN A 318 -7.93 1.50 -19.85
CA ASN A 318 -7.88 1.05 -18.46
C ASN A 318 -7.88 2.19 -17.44
N ASN A 319 -7.46 3.40 -17.82
CA ASN A 319 -7.36 4.55 -16.93
C ASN A 319 -8.48 5.59 -17.09
N LEU A 320 -9.23 5.57 -18.20
CA LEU A 320 -10.33 6.51 -18.43
C LEU A 320 -11.46 6.37 -17.41
N ASP A 321 -11.74 5.15 -16.94
CA ASP A 321 -12.79 4.90 -15.94
C ASP A 321 -12.44 5.51 -14.57
N LEU A 322 -11.16 5.69 -14.29
CA LEU A 322 -10.68 6.32 -13.06
C LEU A 322 -10.92 7.84 -13.02
N LEU A 323 -11.37 8.44 -14.14
CA LEU A 323 -11.74 9.85 -14.21
C LEU A 323 -13.22 10.02 -13.88
N ASN A 324 -13.51 10.46 -12.66
CA ASN A 324 -14.89 10.64 -12.16
C ASN A 324 -15.70 11.70 -12.94
N ASN A 325 -15.05 12.56 -13.73
CA ASN A 325 -15.66 13.64 -14.53
C ASN A 325 -15.38 13.47 -16.04
N TYR A 326 -15.75 14.44 -16.89
CA TYR A 326 -15.42 14.49 -18.34
C TYR A 326 -16.17 13.52 -19.26
N ASN A 327 -17.48 13.32 -19.06
CA ASN A 327 -18.26 12.36 -19.86
C ASN A 327 -18.17 12.60 -21.37
N GLN A 328 -18.14 13.87 -21.83
CA GLN A 328 -18.06 14.19 -23.25
C GLN A 328 -16.69 13.84 -23.84
N GLU A 329 -15.61 14.23 -23.17
CA GLU A 329 -14.25 13.97 -23.59
C GLU A 329 -13.92 12.47 -23.55
N LYS A 330 -14.32 11.77 -22.49
CA LYS A 330 -14.21 10.31 -22.39
C LYS A 330 -14.92 9.62 -23.55
N THR A 331 -16.16 10.04 -23.85
CA THR A 331 -16.92 9.48 -24.98
C THR A 331 -16.21 9.71 -26.31
N LYS A 332 -15.66 10.91 -26.54
CA LYS A 332 -14.90 11.21 -27.77
C LYS A 332 -13.67 10.32 -27.92
N ILE A 333 -12.91 10.11 -26.84
CA ILE A 333 -11.74 9.22 -26.87
C ILE A 333 -12.17 7.78 -27.17
N VAL A 334 -13.19 7.26 -26.48
CA VAL A 334 -13.69 5.89 -26.71
C VAL A 334 -14.17 5.71 -28.14
N VAL A 335 -14.93 6.67 -28.69
CA VAL A 335 -15.39 6.61 -30.09
C VAL A 335 -14.20 6.62 -31.06
N LYS A 336 -13.15 7.40 -30.79
CA LYS A 336 -11.94 7.38 -31.64
C LYS A 336 -11.18 6.06 -31.51
N LEU A 337 -11.09 5.49 -30.30
CA LEU A 337 -10.45 4.20 -30.03
C LEU A 337 -11.11 3.06 -30.81
N ILE A 338 -12.43 2.90 -30.72
CA ILE A 338 -13.14 1.78 -31.37
C ILE A 338 -13.08 1.84 -32.91
N ASN A 339 -12.71 2.99 -33.48
CA ASN A 339 -12.56 3.17 -34.92
C ASN A 339 -11.11 2.91 -35.42
N GLN A 340 -10.16 2.63 -34.51
CA GLN A 340 -8.79 2.30 -34.90
C GLN A 340 -8.69 0.90 -35.51
N ASP A 341 -7.75 0.70 -36.43
CA ASP A 341 -7.61 -0.53 -37.21
C ASP A 341 -7.40 -1.78 -36.34
N TYR A 342 -6.70 -1.65 -35.21
CA TYR A 342 -6.46 -2.77 -34.28
C TYR A 342 -7.70 -3.18 -33.46
N PHE A 343 -8.80 -2.41 -33.49
CA PHE A 343 -10.11 -2.80 -32.95
C PHE A 343 -11.09 -3.27 -34.02
N GLN A 344 -10.75 -3.16 -35.30
CA GLN A 344 -11.57 -3.70 -36.38
C GLN A 344 -11.38 -5.22 -36.39
N LEU A 345 -12.46 -5.96 -36.11
CA LEU A 345 -12.49 -7.40 -36.32
C LEU A 345 -12.25 -7.66 -37.81
N ASN A 346 -11.09 -8.24 -38.16
CA ASN A 346 -10.86 -8.78 -39.49
C ASN A 346 -11.86 -9.94 -39.69
N ILE A 347 -13.01 -9.64 -40.29
CA ILE A 347 -14.02 -10.61 -40.74
C ILE A 347 -13.72 -11.01 -42.18
#